data_AF-X1TEC9-F1
#
_entry.id   AF-X1TEC9-F1
#
_cell.length_a   1.000
_cell.length_b   1.000
_cell.length_c   1.000
_cell.angle_alpha   90.00
_cell.angle_beta   90.00
_cell.angle_gamma   90.00
#
_symmetry.space_group_name_H-M   'P 1'
#
loop_
_entity.id
_entity.type
_entity.pdbx_description
1 polymer ?
#
loop_
_entity_poly.entity_id
_entity_poly.type
_entity_poly.pdbx_seq_one_letter_code
_entity_poly.pdbx_strand_id
1 'polypeptide(L)'
;MKNVVLEIGTEEIPAQYIENALKDLNRLAQKYFEEARINYKEIKVYGTPRRLILFIFHIKEKQEDIFQKIKGPAYSIAYNKDLHPQKPALKFAQSQGVNVEDLIVEDTEKGKYIFASKSIIGQLTIDLLSQIFPKIALGYSTK
;
A
#
# COMPACT_ATOMS: atom_id res chain seq x y z
N MET A 1 17.02 5.64 8.55
CA MET A 1 15.79 4.97 9.06
C MET A 1 15.32 5.74 10.27
N LYS A 2 14.03 6.08 10.32
CA LYS A 2 13.45 6.90 11.39
C LYS A 2 12.63 6.05 12.35
N ASN A 3 12.41 6.58 13.55
CA ASN A 3 11.45 6.04 14.51
C ASN A 3 10.30 7.06 14.63
N VAL A 4 9.09 6.56 14.86
CA VAL A 4 7.89 7.39 15.02
C VAL A 4 7.16 6.99 16.28
N VAL A 5 6.62 7.99 16.98
CA VAL A 5 5.77 7.79 18.15
C VAL A 5 4.42 8.45 17.87
N LEU A 6 3.35 7.69 18.09
CA LEU A 6 2.01 8.22 18.24
C LEU A 6 1.64 8.12 19.73
N GLU A 7 1.38 9.27 20.33
CA GLU A 7 0.89 9.38 21.70
C GLU A 7 -0.58 9.78 21.68
N ILE A 8 -1.41 9.01 22.39
CA ILE A 8 -2.84 9.25 22.53
C ILE A 8 -3.10 9.52 24.02
N GLY A 9 -3.51 10.75 24.33
CA GLY A 9 -4.06 11.09 25.63
C GLY A 9 -5.46 10.47 25.78
N THR A 10 -5.72 9.85 26.91
CA THR A 10 -7.02 9.23 27.21
C THR A 10 -7.56 9.76 28.52
N GLU A 11 -8.89 9.70 28.67
CA GLU A 11 -9.49 9.71 30.01
C GLU A 11 -9.03 8.48 30.81
N GLU A 12 -9.41 8.40 32.07
CA GLU A 12 -8.98 7.31 32.95
C GLU A 12 -9.55 5.95 32.51
N ILE A 13 -8.69 5.18 31.83
CA ILE A 13 -8.95 3.79 31.46
C ILE A 13 -8.78 2.92 32.73
N PRO A 14 -9.81 2.16 33.14
CA PRO A 14 -9.66 1.24 34.25
C PRO A 14 -8.55 0.21 33.96
N ALA A 15 -7.74 -0.11 34.97
CA ALA A 15 -6.53 -0.92 34.80
C ALA A 15 -6.77 -2.25 34.06
N GLN A 16 -7.92 -2.90 34.31
CA GLN A 16 -8.31 -4.16 33.66
C GLN A 16 -8.49 -4.06 32.14
N TYR A 17 -8.71 -2.86 31.59
CA TYR A 17 -8.91 -2.66 30.15
C TYR A 17 -7.64 -2.22 29.42
N ILE A 18 -6.59 -1.81 30.13
CA ILE A 18 -5.36 -1.29 29.51
C ILE A 18 -4.72 -2.35 28.61
N GLU A 19 -4.62 -3.60 29.07
CA GLU A 19 -3.99 -4.66 28.27
C GLU A 19 -4.75 -4.90 26.96
N ASN A 20 -6.08 -4.92 27.00
CA ASN A 20 -6.91 -5.09 25.81
C ASN A 20 -6.78 -3.86 24.88
N ALA A 21 -6.78 -2.65 25.45
CA ALA A 21 -6.56 -1.43 24.68
C ALA A 21 -5.21 -1.46 23.95
N LEU A 22 -4.14 -1.93 24.58
CA LEU A 22 -2.83 -2.05 23.93
C LEU A 22 -2.81 -3.12 22.83
N LYS A 23 -3.47 -4.27 23.04
CA LYS A 23 -3.59 -5.34 22.03
C LYS A 23 -4.30 -4.84 20.78
N ASP A 24 -5.41 -4.13 20.94
CA ASP A 24 -6.11 -3.53 19.83
C ASP A 24 -5.23 -2.51 19.07
N LEU A 25 -4.24 -1.90 19.75
CA LEU A 25 -3.59 -0.68 19.22
C LEU A 25 -2.54 -1.12 18.26
N ASN A 26 -1.81 -2.13 18.71
CA ASN A 26 -0.94 -2.93 17.89
C ASN A 26 -1.71 -3.53 16.70
N ARG A 27 -2.86 -4.16 16.92
CA ARG A 27 -3.65 -4.79 15.84
C ARG A 27 -4.12 -3.79 14.78
N LEU A 28 -4.68 -2.65 15.19
CA LEU A 28 -5.13 -1.60 14.28
C LEU A 28 -3.96 -0.97 13.54
N ALA A 29 -2.85 -0.70 14.22
CA ALA A 29 -1.65 -0.17 13.61
C ALA A 29 -1.10 -1.13 12.53
N GLN A 30 -0.94 -2.41 12.85
CA GLN A 30 -0.48 -3.43 11.91
C GLN A 30 -1.40 -3.50 10.69
N LYS A 31 -2.72 -3.58 10.90
CA LYS A 31 -3.71 -3.62 9.82
C LYS A 31 -3.57 -2.42 8.88
N TYR A 32 -3.59 -1.20 9.41
CA TYR A 32 -3.55 0.00 8.56
C TYR A 32 -2.19 0.18 7.88
N PHE A 33 -1.09 -0.22 8.53
CA PHE A 33 0.23 -0.12 7.93
C PHE A 33 0.42 -1.15 6.81
N GLU A 34 -0.15 -2.35 6.96
CA GLU A 34 -0.18 -3.36 5.90
C GLU A 34 -1.02 -2.90 4.70
N GLU A 35 -2.25 -2.44 4.94
CA GLU A 35 -3.13 -1.88 3.89
C GLU A 35 -2.46 -0.73 3.14
N ALA A 36 -1.72 0.12 3.88
CA ALA A 36 -0.95 1.22 3.34
C ALA A 36 0.48 0.83 2.92
N ARG A 37 0.87 -0.45 2.89
CA ARG A 37 2.22 -0.90 2.47
C ARG A 37 3.37 -0.11 3.11
N ILE A 38 3.22 0.26 4.38
CA ILE A 38 4.24 0.96 5.15
C ILE A 38 5.18 -0.08 5.73
N ASN A 39 6.44 -0.03 5.31
CA ASN A 39 7.48 -0.92 5.82
C ASN A 39 8.10 -0.36 7.11
N TYR A 40 8.18 -1.20 8.14
CA TYR A 40 8.81 -0.93 9.44
C TYR A 40 9.44 -2.21 9.98
N LYS A 41 10.31 -2.10 11.00
CA LYS A 41 10.97 -3.27 11.61
C LYS A 41 10.18 -3.83 12.79
N GLU A 42 9.66 -2.97 13.64
CA GLU A 42 8.99 -3.37 14.88
C GLU A 42 7.97 -2.33 15.30
N ILE A 43 6.87 -2.78 15.93
CA ILE A 43 5.92 -1.95 16.64
C ILE A 43 5.92 -2.39 18.11
N LYS A 44 5.96 -1.42 19.02
CA LYS A 44 5.72 -1.62 20.45
C LYS A 44 4.59 -0.72 20.93
N VAL A 45 3.85 -1.20 21.91
CA VAL A 45 2.76 -0.46 22.53
C VAL A 45 2.99 -0.36 24.03
N TYR A 46 2.70 0.81 24.59
CA TYR A 46 2.82 1.08 26.02
C TYR A 46 1.60 1.85 26.50
N GLY A 47 1.20 1.65 27.75
CA GLY A 47 -0.02 2.26 28.27
C GLY A 47 0.06 2.55 29.75
N THR A 48 -0.60 3.63 30.13
CA THR A 48 -1.01 3.97 31.50
C THR A 48 -2.51 4.29 31.46
N PRO A 49 -3.21 4.42 32.60
CA PRO A 49 -4.63 4.76 32.60
C PRO A 49 -5.00 6.00 31.77
N ARG A 50 -4.10 6.97 31.58
CA ARG A 50 -4.38 8.23 30.87
C ARG A 50 -3.59 8.42 29.57
N ARG A 51 -2.89 7.38 29.11
CA ARG A 51 -2.01 7.49 27.93
C ARG A 51 -1.79 6.14 27.27
N LEU A 52 -1.95 6.10 25.95
CA LEU A 52 -1.54 5.00 25.10
C LEU A 52 -0.46 5.47 24.12
N ILE A 53 0.56 4.66 23.93
CA ILE A 53 1.71 4.92 23.07
C ILE A 53 1.82 3.81 22.04
N LEU A 54 1.97 4.20 20.77
CA LEU A 54 2.40 3.34 19.68
C LEU A 54 3.78 3.81 19.22
N PHE A 55 4.79 2.97 19.42
CA PHE A 55 6.17 3.23 19.02
C PHE A 55 6.53 2.36 17.82
N ILE A 56 6.91 2.99 16.71
CA ILE A 56 7.28 2.32 15.46
C ILE A 56 8.77 2.49 15.20
N PHE A 57 9.48 1.37 15.12
CA PHE A 57 10.92 1.34 14.91
C PHE A 57 11.27 1.12 13.44
N HIS A 58 12.27 1.89 12.98
CA HIS A 58 12.86 1.79 11.64
C HIS A 58 11.83 1.85 10.50
N ILE A 59 10.88 2.77 10.61
CA ILE A 59 9.92 3.03 9.53
C ILE A 59 10.65 3.59 8.30
N LYS A 60 10.25 3.12 7.12
CA LYS A 60 10.71 3.67 5.84
C LYS A 60 10.05 5.03 5.59
N GLU A 61 10.77 5.96 4.98
CA GLU A 61 10.28 7.33 4.74
C GLU A 61 9.34 7.45 3.55
N LYS A 62 9.35 6.44 2.67
CA LYS A 62 8.52 6.34 1.47
C LYS A 62 8.11 4.89 1.29
N GLN A 63 6.90 4.67 0.80
CA GLN A 63 6.51 3.37 0.24
C GLN A 63 7.44 2.99 -0.91
N GLU A 64 7.60 1.69 -1.12
CA GLU A 64 8.28 1.20 -2.31
C GLU A 64 7.43 1.49 -3.56
N ASP A 65 8.11 1.91 -4.63
CA ASP A 65 7.48 2.06 -5.94
C ASP A 65 7.13 0.66 -6.45
N ILE A 66 5.91 0.49 -6.95
CA ILE A 66 5.46 -0.79 -7.51
C ILE A 66 5.61 -0.73 -9.01
N PHE A 67 6.50 -1.57 -9.54
CA PHE A 67 6.61 -1.82 -10.97
C PHE A 67 5.95 -3.16 -11.29
N GLN A 68 4.83 -3.09 -12.01
CA GLN A 68 4.12 -4.28 -12.48
C GLN A 68 4.18 -4.34 -14.00
N LYS A 69 4.38 -5.55 -14.48
CA LYS A 69 4.35 -5.87 -15.90
C LYS A 69 3.21 -6.85 -16.14
N ILE A 70 2.18 -6.37 -16.81
CA ILE A 70 0.93 -7.11 -16.98
C ILE A 70 0.94 -7.70 -18.38
N LYS A 71 0.83 -9.03 -18.46
CA LYS A 71 0.75 -9.75 -19.73
C LYS A 71 -0.60 -9.52 -20.40
N GLY A 72 -0.56 -9.07 -21.64
CA GLY A 72 -1.72 -8.85 -22.49
C GLY A 72 -1.92 -9.97 -23.52
N PRO A 73 -2.71 -9.71 -24.57
CA PRO A 73 -2.95 -10.66 -25.65
C PRO A 73 -1.68 -10.98 -26.47
N ALA A 74 -1.76 -12.05 -27.25
CA ALA A 74 -0.70 -12.41 -28.20
C ALA A 74 -0.51 -11.29 -29.23
N TYR A 75 0.74 -11.06 -29.65
CA TYR A 75 1.09 -10.01 -30.60
C TYR A 75 0.31 -10.14 -31.92
N SER A 76 0.08 -11.37 -32.38
CA SER A 76 -0.64 -11.68 -33.63
C SER A 76 -2.09 -11.22 -33.66
N ILE A 77 -2.75 -11.07 -32.50
CA ILE A 77 -4.12 -10.55 -32.40
C ILE A 77 -4.15 -9.08 -31.92
N ALA A 78 -3.03 -8.61 -31.36
CA ALA A 78 -2.87 -7.24 -30.87
C ALA A 78 -2.49 -6.27 -32.00
N TYR A 79 -1.70 -6.72 -32.98
CA TYR A 79 -1.22 -5.92 -34.11
C TYR A 79 -1.49 -6.62 -35.43
N ASN A 80 -1.76 -5.85 -36.49
CA ASN A 80 -1.85 -6.39 -37.84
C ASN A 80 -0.46 -6.47 -38.52
N LYS A 81 -0.42 -6.94 -39.78
CA LYS A 81 0.82 -7.06 -40.56
C LYS A 81 1.52 -5.71 -40.80
N ASP A 82 0.75 -4.62 -40.81
CA ASP A 82 1.26 -3.25 -41.01
C ASP A 82 1.73 -2.61 -39.69
N LEU A 83 1.82 -3.37 -38.59
CA LEU A 83 2.21 -2.92 -37.24
C LEU A 83 1.20 -1.93 -36.60
N HIS A 84 -0.03 -1.86 -37.10
CA HIS A 84 -1.07 -1.01 -36.53
C HIS A 84 -1.82 -1.74 -35.39
N PRO A 85 -2.00 -1.08 -34.23
CA PRO A 85 -2.72 -1.68 -33.10
C PRO A 85 -4.17 -1.98 -33.47
N GLN A 86 -4.60 -3.18 -33.10
CA GLN A 86 -5.96 -3.66 -33.33
C GLN A 86 -6.81 -3.50 -32.06
N LYS A 87 -8.12 -3.76 -32.19
CA LYS A 87 -9.08 -3.68 -31.07
C LYS A 87 -8.60 -4.37 -29.78
N PRO A 88 -7.96 -5.56 -29.80
CA PRO A 88 -7.46 -6.19 -28.57
C PRO A 88 -6.35 -5.39 -27.87
N ALA A 89 -5.42 -4.79 -28.62
CA ALA A 89 -4.37 -3.94 -28.05
C ALA A 89 -4.96 -2.66 -27.44
N LEU A 90 -5.88 -2.01 -28.15
CA LEU A 90 -6.53 -0.77 -27.68
C LEU A 90 -7.34 -1.01 -26.39
N LYS A 91 -8.14 -2.08 -26.35
CA LYS A 91 -8.90 -2.46 -25.14
C LYS A 91 -7.98 -2.82 -23.99
N PHE A 92 -6.88 -3.52 -24.27
CA PHE A 92 -5.91 -3.89 -23.25
C PHE A 92 -5.23 -2.64 -22.68
N ALA A 93 -4.69 -1.76 -23.52
CA ALA A 93 -4.08 -0.49 -23.09
C ALA A 93 -5.06 0.34 -22.24
N GLN A 94 -6.30 0.50 -22.70
CA GLN A 94 -7.36 1.19 -21.95
C GLN A 94 -7.63 0.54 -20.58
N SER A 95 -7.72 -0.80 -20.52
CA SER A 95 -7.95 -1.51 -19.26
C SER A 95 -6.81 -1.36 -18.25
N GLN A 96 -5.59 -1.13 -18.74
CA GLN A 96 -4.40 -0.93 -17.92
C GLN A 96 -4.13 0.55 -17.62
N GLY A 97 -4.85 1.47 -18.26
CA GLY A 97 -4.68 2.92 -18.10
C GLY A 97 -3.38 3.45 -18.72
N VAL A 98 -2.88 2.82 -19.78
CA VAL A 98 -1.68 3.23 -20.52
C VAL A 98 -2.04 3.56 -21.97
N ASN A 99 -1.19 4.31 -22.68
CA ASN A 99 -1.39 4.50 -24.12
C ASN A 99 -1.02 3.23 -24.88
N VAL A 100 -1.61 3.05 -26.05
CA VAL A 100 -1.33 1.87 -26.88
C VAL A 100 0.10 1.88 -27.40
N GLU A 101 0.69 3.06 -27.63
CA GLU A 101 2.09 3.21 -28.04
C GLU A 101 3.09 2.83 -26.93
N ASP A 102 2.67 2.86 -25.66
CA ASP A 102 3.50 2.53 -24.50
C ASP A 102 3.55 1.01 -24.23
N LEU A 103 2.84 0.19 -25.02
CA LEU A 103 2.84 -1.25 -24.89
C LEU A 103 4.17 -1.85 -25.33
N ILE A 104 4.72 -2.73 -24.48
CA ILE A 104 5.97 -3.42 -24.75
C ILE A 104 5.64 -4.76 -25.41
N VAL A 105 6.43 -5.15 -26.41
CA VAL A 105 6.29 -6.45 -27.05
C VAL A 105 7.45 -7.33 -26.67
N GLU A 106 7.17 -8.54 -26.20
CA GLU A 106 8.22 -9.48 -25.79
C GLU A 106 7.95 -10.90 -26.21
N ASP A 107 9.03 -11.61 -26.48
CA ASP A 107 9.03 -13.03 -26.77
C ASP A 107 9.00 -13.82 -25.46
N THR A 108 8.05 -14.75 -25.37
CA THR A 108 7.92 -15.70 -24.26
C THR A 108 8.01 -17.12 -24.79
N GLU A 109 8.18 -18.11 -23.92
CA GLU A 109 8.14 -19.53 -24.31
C GLU A 109 6.85 -19.92 -25.05
N LYS A 110 5.77 -19.16 -24.85
CA LYS A 110 4.46 -19.38 -25.48
C LYS A 110 4.22 -18.49 -26.71
N GLY A 111 5.26 -17.86 -27.25
CA GLY A 111 5.21 -16.91 -28.36
C GLY A 111 5.29 -15.45 -27.93
N LYS A 112 5.07 -14.54 -28.89
CA LYS A 112 5.21 -13.09 -28.73
C LYS A 112 3.92 -12.47 -28.15
N TYR A 113 4.05 -11.70 -27.07
CA TYR A 113 2.92 -11.07 -26.38
C TYR A 113 3.16 -9.58 -26.17
N ILE A 114 2.08 -8.83 -25.99
CA ILE A 114 2.13 -7.44 -25.56
C ILE A 114 2.04 -7.37 -24.03
N PHE A 115 2.66 -6.36 -23.44
CA PHE A 115 2.71 -6.12 -22.01
C PHE A 115 2.48 -4.64 -21.71
N ALA A 116 1.78 -4.37 -20.62
CA ALA A 116 1.67 -3.03 -20.06
C ALA A 116 2.61 -2.92 -18.86
N SER A 117 3.43 -1.87 -18.83
CA SER A 117 4.22 -1.51 -17.67
C SER A 117 3.46 -0.48 -16.85
N LYS A 118 3.13 -0.83 -15.60
CA LYS A 118 2.49 0.07 -14.65
C LYS A 118 3.48 0.39 -13.55
N SER A 119 3.79 1.67 -13.39
CA SER A 119 4.52 2.17 -12.25
C SER A 119 3.54 2.89 -11.32
N ILE A 120 3.46 2.44 -10.07
CA ILE A 120 2.77 3.15 -9.01
C ILE A 120 3.86 3.74 -8.13
N ILE A 121 4.03 5.06 -8.22
CA ILE A 121 4.98 5.79 -7.38
C ILE A 121 4.46 5.72 -5.93
N GLY A 122 5.32 5.22 -5.04
CA GLY A 122 5.06 5.17 -3.61
C GLY A 122 4.92 6.58 -3.02
N GLN A 123 4.09 6.70 -1.99
CA GLN A 123 3.88 7.96 -1.28
C GLN A 123 4.87 8.12 -0.13
N LEU A 124 5.11 9.37 0.28
CA LEU A 124 5.87 9.64 1.49
C LEU A 124 5.09 9.10 2.69
N THR A 125 5.80 8.42 3.58
CA THR A 125 5.18 7.80 4.76
C THR A 125 4.53 8.86 5.65
N ILE A 126 5.09 10.07 5.73
CA ILE A 126 4.51 11.14 6.55
C ILE A 126 3.07 11.49 6.14
N ASP A 127 2.79 11.54 4.84
CA ASP A 127 1.46 11.87 4.32
C ASP A 127 0.45 10.75 4.61
N LEU A 128 0.92 9.50 4.60
CA LEU A 128 0.13 8.33 4.96
C LEU A 128 -0.16 8.31 6.46
N LEU A 129 0.84 8.59 7.30
CA LEU A 129 0.68 8.63 8.76
C LEU A 129 -0.33 9.70 9.18
N SER A 130 -0.34 10.87 8.54
CA SER A 130 -1.33 11.92 8.77
C SER A 130 -2.78 11.47 8.52
N GLN A 131 -2.98 10.47 7.66
CA GLN A 131 -4.29 9.88 7.38
C GLN A 131 -4.62 8.66 8.25
N ILE A 132 -3.59 7.88 8.64
CA ILE A 132 -3.74 6.64 9.39
C ILE A 132 -3.87 6.89 10.90
N PHE A 133 -3.07 7.78 11.46
CA PHE A 133 -3.07 8.03 12.91
C PHE A 133 -4.44 8.48 13.45
N PRO A 134 -5.20 9.37 12.77
CA PRO A 134 -6.56 9.67 13.19
C PRO A 134 -7.48 8.45 13.16
N LYS A 135 -7.35 7.55 12.18
CA LYS A 135 -8.16 6.32 12.10
C LYS A 135 -7.84 5.37 13.24
N ILE A 136 -6.57 5.22 13.58
CA ILE A 136 -6.13 4.45 14.75
C ILE A 136 -6.75 5.06 16.01
N ALA A 137 -6.60 6.37 16.23
CA ALA A 137 -7.13 7.05 17.41
C ALA A 137 -8.67 7.00 17.52
N LEU A 138 -9.39 7.12 16.40
CA LEU A 138 -10.86 7.03 16.38
C LEU A 138 -11.38 5.61 16.51
N GLY A 139 -10.63 4.61 16.05
CA GLY A 139 -10.93 3.18 16.27
C GLY A 139 -10.92 2.78 17.74
N TYR A 140 -10.37 3.63 18.62
CA TYR A 140 -10.42 3.54 20.09
C TYR A 140 -11.59 4.24 20.74
N SER A 141 -12.30 5.10 20.02
CA SER A 141 -13.45 5.79 20.56
C SER A 141 -14.54 4.75 20.77
N THR A 142 -14.63 4.28 22.01
CA THR A 142 -15.55 3.28 22.53
C THR A 142 -16.95 3.47 21.96
N LYS A 143 -17.45 2.44 21.27
CA LYS A 143 -18.87 2.12 21.36
C LYS A 143 -19.15 1.50 22.72
#